data_AF-A0A853I372-F1
#
_entry.id   AF-A0A853I372-F1
#
_cell.length_a   1.000
_cell.length_b   1.000
_cell.length_c   1.000
_cell.angle_alpha   90.00
_cell.angle_beta   90.00
_cell.angle_gamma   90.00
#
_symmetry.space_group_name_H-M   'P 1'
#
loop_
_entity.id
_entity.type
_entity.pdbx_description
1 polymer ?
#
loop_
_entity_poly.entity_id
_entity_poly.type
_entity_poly.pdbx_seq_one_letter_code
_entity_poly.pdbx_strand_id
1 'polypeptide(L)'
;MSNVVDIDDQAALEELEDGEIYSYKNGVLEKLERDPDDLKKVRMMNDAFDEVLALQKRMRKELEGYKPDITAVVSALVVNACKEENAPLVVKSYLAKMFAS
;
A
#
# COMPACT_ATOMS: atom_id res chain seq x y z
N MET A 1 -5.36 -28.85 1.99
CA MET A 1 -4.46 -30.02 1.84
C MET A 1 -3.17 -29.45 1.29
N SER A 2 -2.13 -29.31 2.12
CA SER A 2 -0.84 -28.77 1.68
C SER A 2 -0.11 -29.85 0.90
N ASN A 3 0.24 -29.56 -0.36
CA ASN A 3 1.07 -30.45 -1.17
C ASN A 3 2.53 -30.23 -0.76
N VAL A 4 3.17 -31.32 -0.33
CA VAL A 4 4.55 -31.37 0.16
C VAL A 4 5.41 -31.93 -0.97
N VAL A 5 6.48 -31.24 -1.35
CA VAL A 5 7.44 -31.70 -2.37
C VAL A 5 8.84 -31.74 -1.74
N ASP A 6 9.45 -32.93 -1.74
CA ASP A 6 10.83 -33.18 -1.30
C ASP A 6 11.79 -32.80 -2.45
N ILE A 7 12.80 -31.96 -2.16
CA ILE A 7 13.76 -31.51 -3.18
C ILE A 7 15.08 -32.25 -3.06
N ASP A 8 15.21 -33.33 -3.83
CA ASP A 8 16.50 -33.83 -4.30
C ASP A 8 16.55 -33.92 -5.85
N ASP A 9 15.57 -33.33 -6.54
CA ASP A 9 15.39 -33.48 -7.99
C ASP A 9 15.31 -32.13 -8.73
N GLN A 10 16.01 -32.03 -9.87
CA GLN A 10 15.84 -30.94 -10.85
C GLN A 10 14.37 -30.73 -11.26
N ALA A 11 13.53 -31.75 -11.13
CA ALA A 11 12.08 -31.69 -11.38
C ALA A 11 11.34 -30.74 -10.43
N ALA A 12 11.79 -30.58 -9.17
CA ALA A 12 11.10 -29.72 -8.21
C ALA A 12 11.25 -28.21 -8.53
N LEU A 13 12.27 -27.84 -9.31
CA LEU A 13 12.43 -26.48 -9.83
C LEU A 13 11.48 -26.21 -11.02
N GLU A 14 11.11 -27.25 -11.79
CA GLU A 14 10.17 -27.13 -12.91
C GLU A 14 8.70 -27.00 -12.43
N GLU A 15 8.40 -27.42 -11.21
CA GLU A 15 7.09 -27.27 -10.57
C GLU A 15 6.87 -25.89 -9.90
N LEU A 16 7.87 -25.01 -9.92
CA LEU A 16 7.74 -23.65 -9.40
C LEU A 16 6.96 -22.77 -10.38
N GLU A 17 5.97 -22.08 -9.87
CA GLU A 17 5.18 -21.12 -10.64
C GLU A 17 5.81 -19.71 -10.53
N ASP A 18 6.02 -19.07 -11.68
CA ASP A 18 6.57 -17.72 -11.75
C ASP A 18 5.68 -16.71 -11.01
N GLY A 19 6.28 -15.95 -10.09
CA GLY A 19 5.61 -14.89 -9.32
C GLY A 19 5.07 -15.32 -7.96
N GLU A 20 5.13 -16.61 -7.64
CA GLU A 20 4.73 -17.20 -6.36
C GLU A 20 5.87 -17.15 -5.32
N ILE A 21 5.52 -17.29 -4.03
CA ILE A 21 6.49 -17.25 -2.93
C ILE A 21 6.57 -18.64 -2.31
N TYR A 22 7.80 -19.13 -2.10
CA TYR A 22 8.04 -20.42 -1.49
C TYR A 22 9.00 -20.30 -0.30
N SER A 23 8.77 -21.10 0.74
CA SER A 23 9.65 -21.20 1.92
C SER A 23 10.35 -22.56 1.91
N TYR A 24 11.69 -22.55 2.03
CA TYR A 24 12.47 -23.78 2.13
C TYR A 24 12.88 -24.05 3.57
N LYS A 25 12.41 -25.15 4.16
CA LYS A 25 12.76 -25.58 5.52
C LYS A 25 12.88 -27.10 5.56
N ASN A 26 13.95 -27.59 6.18
CA ASN A 26 14.21 -29.02 6.39
C ASN A 26 14.16 -29.90 5.11
N GLY A 27 14.63 -29.39 3.96
CA GLY A 27 14.62 -30.17 2.71
C GLY A 27 13.33 -30.03 1.89
N VAL A 28 12.33 -29.34 2.44
CA VAL A 28 10.99 -29.22 1.86
C VAL A 28 10.74 -27.78 1.43
N LEU A 29 10.11 -27.62 0.27
CA LEU A 29 9.73 -26.33 -0.28
C LEU A 29 8.21 -26.18 -0.26
N GLU A 30 7.72 -25.26 0.56
CA GLU A 30 6.29 -25.04 0.77
C GLU A 30 5.85 -23.75 0.06
N LYS A 31 4.81 -23.84 -0.79
CA LYS A 31 4.18 -22.67 -1.40
C LYS A 31 3.46 -21.86 -0.33
N LEU A 32 3.79 -20.59 -0.21
CA LEU A 32 3.12 -19.66 0.69
C LEU A 32 1.96 -19.01 -0.07
N GLU A 33 0.75 -19.24 0.41
CA GLU A 33 -0.42 -18.49 -0.06
C GLU A 33 -0.22 -17.01 0.30
N ARG A 34 -0.23 -16.14 -0.71
CA ARG A 34 -0.32 -14.70 -0.47
C ARG A 34 -1.72 -14.40 0.06
N ASP A 35 -1.81 -13.84 1.26
CA ASP A 35 -3.06 -13.33 1.76
C ASP A 35 -3.54 -12.20 0.81
N PRO A 36 -4.77 -12.25 0.26
CA PRO A 36 -5.29 -11.15 -0.55
C PRO A 36 -5.37 -9.82 0.23
N ASP A 37 -5.36 -9.85 1.56
CA ASP A 37 -5.28 -8.67 2.44
C ASP A 37 -3.83 -8.22 2.71
N ASP A 38 -2.81 -8.88 2.15
CA ASP A 38 -1.40 -8.51 2.26
C ASP A 38 -1.01 -7.32 1.34
N LEU A 39 -2.01 -6.65 0.74
CA LEU A 39 -1.84 -5.29 0.25
C LEU A 39 -1.40 -4.43 1.44
N LYS A 40 -0.08 -4.18 1.54
CA LYS A 40 0.50 -3.29 2.55
C LYS A 40 -0.41 -2.08 2.71
N LYS A 41 -1.04 -1.96 3.88
CA LYS A 41 -1.75 -0.73 4.27
C LYS A 41 -0.82 0.41 3.95
N VAL A 42 -1.15 1.21 2.94
CA VAL A 42 -0.29 2.31 2.50
C VAL A 42 -0.17 3.24 3.70
N ARG A 43 0.97 3.17 4.37
CA ARG A 43 1.21 3.95 5.57
C ARG A 43 1.39 5.38 5.10
N MET A 44 0.39 6.22 5.35
CA MET A 44 0.50 7.64 5.09
C MET A 44 1.68 8.18 5.88
N MET A 45 2.50 9.03 5.25
CA MET A 45 3.59 9.70 5.97
C MET A 45 3.01 10.53 7.11
N ASN A 46 3.69 10.55 8.26
CA ASN A 46 3.18 11.21 9.47
C ASN A 46 2.85 12.69 9.19
N ASP A 47 3.70 13.39 8.45
CA ASP A 47 3.50 14.79 8.07
C ASP A 47 2.21 14.98 7.26
N ALA A 48 1.93 14.06 6.32
CA ALA A 48 0.69 14.09 5.55
C ALA A 48 -0.54 13.80 6.44
N PHE A 49 -0.41 12.94 7.46
CA PHE A 49 -1.47 12.66 8.42
C PHE A 49 -1.80 13.86 9.31
N ASP A 50 -0.78 14.58 9.78
CA ASP A 50 -0.96 15.78 10.59
C ASP A 50 -1.65 16.90 9.80
N GLU A 51 -1.27 17.10 8.54
CA GLU A 51 -1.92 18.06 7.63
C GLU A 51 -3.40 17.71 7.39
N VAL A 52 -3.70 16.43 7.17
CA VAL A 52 -5.09 15.96 6.99
C VAL A 52 -5.90 16.14 8.28
N LEU A 53 -5.32 15.88 9.46
CA LEU A 53 -5.98 16.13 10.75
C LEU A 53 -6.30 17.61 10.95
N ALA A 54 -5.38 18.51 10.57
CA ALA A 54 -5.60 19.95 10.62
C ALA A 54 -6.74 20.38 9.68
N LEU A 55 -6.80 19.82 8.48
CA LEU A 55 -7.90 20.05 7.55
C LEU A 55 -9.23 19.50 8.08
N GLN A 56 -9.26 18.27 8.59
CA GLN A 56 -10.46 17.65 9.16
C GLN A 56 -11.08 18.50 10.28
N LYS A 57 -10.24 19.08 11.16
CA LYS A 57 -10.71 19.99 12.22
C LYS A 57 -11.37 21.24 11.65
N ARG A 58 -10.81 21.83 10.58
CA ARG A 58 -11.38 23.00 9.90
C ARG A 58 -12.73 22.67 9.24
N MET A 59 -12.84 21.49 8.62
CA MET A 59 -14.06 21.03 7.98
C MET A 59 -15.26 20.93 8.94
N ARG A 60 -15.03 20.72 10.24
CA ARG A 60 -16.12 20.73 11.22
C ARG A 60 -16.89 22.05 11.24
N LYS A 61 -16.21 23.17 11.02
CA LYS A 61 -16.85 24.49 10.95
C LYS A 61 -17.61 24.65 9.64
N GLU A 62 -17.03 24.19 8.54
CA GLU A 62 -17.62 24.30 7.19
C GLU A 62 -18.83 23.37 6.98
N LEU A 63 -18.91 22.26 7.72
CA LEU A 63 -20.00 21.27 7.66
C LEU A 63 -20.94 21.36 8.87
N GLU A 64 -21.19 22.58 9.36
CA GLU A 64 -22.21 22.87 10.39
C GLU A 64 -22.10 22.00 11.66
N GLY A 65 -20.87 21.68 12.08
CA GLY A 65 -20.59 20.91 13.29
C GLY A 65 -20.34 19.42 13.06
N TYR A 66 -20.60 18.91 11.86
CA TYR A 66 -20.25 17.54 11.46
C TYR A 66 -18.75 17.43 11.18
N LYS A 67 -18.08 16.48 11.85
CA LYS A 67 -16.68 16.18 11.62
C LYS A 67 -16.58 15.01 10.63
N PRO A 68 -16.14 15.22 9.39
CA PRO A 68 -16.02 14.15 8.42
C PRO A 68 -14.91 13.18 8.83
N ASP A 69 -15.07 11.90 8.49
CA ASP A 69 -14.03 10.90 8.73
C ASP A 69 -12.75 11.23 7.93
N ILE A 70 -11.59 10.84 8.47
CA ILE A 70 -10.29 11.08 7.82
C ILE A 70 -10.27 10.43 6.44
N THR A 71 -10.80 9.22 6.31
CA THR A 71 -10.84 8.48 5.06
C THR A 71 -11.68 9.21 4.01
N ALA A 72 -12.77 9.88 4.42
CA ALA A 72 -13.59 10.69 3.54
C ALA A 72 -12.86 11.97 3.08
N VAL A 73 -12.14 12.64 4.00
CA VAL A 73 -11.33 13.82 3.68
C VAL A 73 -10.22 13.47 2.69
N VAL A 74 -9.46 12.41 2.95
CA VAL A 74 -8.38 11.96 2.06
C VAL A 74 -8.93 11.54 0.70
N SER A 75 -10.00 10.74 0.67
CA SER A 75 -10.62 10.30 -0.59
C SER A 75 -11.05 11.49 -1.44
N ALA A 76 -11.70 12.49 -0.85
CA ALA A 76 -12.13 13.68 -1.57
C ALA A 76 -10.93 14.46 -2.17
N LEU A 77 -9.87 14.64 -1.39
CA LEU A 77 -8.66 15.33 -1.85
C LEU A 77 -7.93 14.55 -2.95
N VAL A 78 -7.72 13.26 -2.76
CA VAL A 78 -6.98 12.41 -3.72
C VAL A 78 -7.75 12.30 -5.03
N VAL A 79 -9.05 12.00 -4.98
CA VAL A 79 -9.87 11.88 -6.19
C VAL A 79 -9.91 13.19 -6.96
N ASN A 80 -9.95 14.34 -6.27
CA ASN A 80 -9.92 15.63 -6.94
C ASN A 80 -8.54 15.95 -7.50
N ALA A 81 -7.48 15.82 -6.68
CA ALA A 81 -6.12 16.15 -7.08
C ALA A 81 -5.60 15.27 -8.23
N CYS A 82 -5.99 13.99 -8.29
CA CYS A 82 -5.59 13.10 -9.37
C CYS A 82 -6.26 13.43 -10.73
N LYS A 83 -7.31 14.23 -10.76
CA LYS A 83 -7.97 14.67 -12.01
C LYS A 83 -7.29 15.88 -12.64
N GLU A 84 -6.49 16.60 -11.87
CA GLU A 84 -5.76 17.76 -12.36
C GLU A 84 -4.60 17.32 -13.28
N GLU A 85 -4.41 17.99 -14.42
CA GLU A 85 -3.34 17.66 -15.38
C GLU A 85 -1.94 17.76 -14.75
N ASN A 86 -1.79 18.60 -13.73
CA ASN A 86 -0.52 18.81 -13.04
C ASN A 86 -0.24 17.79 -11.93
N ALA A 87 -1.13 16.81 -11.68
CA ALA A 87 -0.95 15.82 -10.62
C ALA A 87 0.43 15.12 -10.67
N PRO A 88 0.96 14.69 -11.85
CA PRO A 88 2.30 14.10 -11.92
C PRO A 88 3.41 15.06 -11.48
N LEU A 89 3.28 16.36 -11.76
CA LEU A 89 4.27 17.37 -11.37
C LEU A 89 4.25 17.62 -9.86
N VAL A 90 3.07 17.59 -9.24
CA VAL A 90 2.92 17.74 -7.79
C VAL A 90 3.63 16.60 -7.07
N VAL A 91 3.38 15.35 -7.49
CA VAL A 91 4.04 14.17 -6.90
C VAL A 91 5.55 14.23 -7.13
N LYS A 92 6.00 14.54 -8.35
CA LYS A 92 7.43 14.68 -8.67
C LYS A 92 8.11 15.72 -7.76
N SER A 93 7.48 16.88 -7.58
CA SER A 93 8.03 17.97 -6.76
C SER A 93 8.07 17.62 -5.27
N TYR A 94 7.06 16.90 -4.76
CA TYR A 94 7.03 16.43 -3.39
C TYR A 94 8.16 15.42 -3.13
N LEU A 95 8.31 14.41 -4.00
CA LEU A 95 9.37 13.41 -3.87
C LEU A 95 10.76 14.05 -3.99
N ALA A 96 10.96 14.99 -4.92
CA ALA A 96 12.22 15.69 -5.05
C ALA A 96 12.62 16.43 -3.77
N LYS A 97 11.67 17.07 -3.08
CA LYS A 97 11.91 17.73 -1.78
C LYS A 97 12.25 16.74 -0.68
N MET A 98 11.54 15.61 -0.64
CA MET A 98 11.73 14.58 0.38
C MET A 98 13.12 13.93 0.29
N PHE A 99 13.65 13.72 -0.92
CA PHE A 99 14.98 13.12 -1.13
C PHE A 99 16.12 14.15 -1.23
N ALA A 100 15.81 15.45 -1.25
CA ALA A 100 16.81 16.52 -1.24
C ALA A 100 17.21 16.95 0.19
N SER A 101 16.54 16.43 1.21
CA SER A 101 16.88 16.57 2.62
C SER A 101 17.61 15.34 3.15
#